data_AF-A0A961I0J1-F1
#
_entry.id   AF-A0A961I0J1-F1
#
_cell.length_a   1.000
_cell.length_b   1.000
_cell.length_c   1.000
_cell.angle_alpha   90.00
_cell.angle_beta   90.00
_cell.angle_gamma   90.00
#
_symmetry.space_group_name_H-M   'P 1'
#
loop_
_entity.id
_entity.type
_entity.pdbx_description
1 polymer ?
#
loop_
_entity_poly.entity_id
_entity_poly.type
_entity_poly.pdbx_seq_one_letter_code
_entity_poly.pdbx_strand_id
1 'polypeptide(L)'
;MAQKITRAIVVLDQNSGTLRESAGEVVGFDLRPDLQGACGQCRAQGVDLVLAVPGLSETGLAGGWEAFAPGMAVVPLAGLSYLSGAGLATDRLSEDEPATALVSADRRLRGDARAAGLHPAPHPALLPMMAAGQAVKAARIAGPRGALERLAATTGLVPMQFQPVPGDAETWALFALLPEDALIAAVLAGLTVQPLACDPMSEDLVWARIDAPADAAEVQGALKGRDILYAEPGQVLVALGPEDSAEALHIHGGHGHSELLVPDPGLLRPASHETDFAESAAGFDLPEPILEPVIRNPLSERILKWIRPDCASVTAQYQVDLDRYTGLAPLDAAGPIVSRHSAHPDNKRAEAALLADLRAMGYCAIRHDFSHAGQTHSNIIADLPGTGHLRIRPEILERYRKILARPVIDRTRLPGRALADLAYGDADAAALEALPDEVLRRKLEEILVLRPWYPWWKLRCPSPGIGADLVVVGGHFDSTAGFAPGYSAPRDPAPGRDDNGSGLAAVLSLARYFAAFRGKLTHTIRFCFFNAEESGLVGSKAYASHLKSVNAPIRAVFCTDMMGYNSDGNRIFELHAGYTDPAIRDLSVPLATRVAAAAAA
;
A
#
# COMPACT_ATOMS: atom_id res chain seq x y z
N MET A 1 -25.68 20.76 -10.74
CA MET A 1 -24.24 20.97 -10.97
C MET A 1 -23.59 21.37 -9.66
N ALA A 2 -22.41 20.83 -9.36
CA ALA A 2 -21.63 21.20 -8.18
C ALA A 2 -20.82 22.48 -8.47
N GLN A 3 -20.34 23.14 -7.42
CA GLN A 3 -19.41 24.27 -7.57
C GLN A 3 -18.12 23.78 -8.21
N LYS A 4 -17.66 24.47 -9.25
CA LYS A 4 -16.35 24.19 -9.85
C LYS A 4 -15.25 24.59 -8.88
N ILE A 5 -14.29 23.72 -8.70
CA ILE A 5 -13.10 24.04 -7.91
C ILE A 5 -12.15 24.93 -8.72
N THR A 6 -11.48 25.84 -8.03
CA THR A 6 -10.43 26.71 -8.61
C THR A 6 -9.06 26.41 -8.04
N ARG A 7 -9.01 25.68 -6.93
CA ARG A 7 -7.79 25.25 -6.25
C ARG A 7 -7.97 23.85 -5.68
N ALA A 8 -6.90 23.07 -5.61
CA ALA A 8 -6.88 21.77 -4.97
C ALA A 8 -5.64 21.60 -4.09
N ILE A 9 -5.87 21.31 -2.81
CA ILE A 9 -4.86 20.97 -1.83
C ILE A 9 -4.84 19.45 -1.70
N VAL A 10 -3.78 18.83 -2.18
CA VAL A 10 -3.57 17.39 -2.09
C VAL A 10 -2.65 17.10 -0.91
N VAL A 11 -3.15 16.37 0.08
CA VAL A 11 -2.33 15.89 1.20
C VAL A 11 -1.43 14.76 0.71
N LEU A 12 -0.14 14.78 1.04
CA LEU A 12 0.78 13.68 0.78
C LEU A 12 0.46 12.50 1.72
N ASP A 13 -0.23 11.50 1.19
CA ASP A 13 -0.71 10.29 1.87
C ASP A 13 -0.75 9.10 0.89
N GLN A 14 -1.33 7.96 1.31
CA GLN A 14 -1.38 6.73 0.52
C GLN A 14 -2.01 6.86 -0.88
N ASN A 15 -2.84 7.87 -1.11
CA ASN A 15 -3.53 8.11 -2.38
C ASN A 15 -2.79 9.12 -3.28
N SER A 16 -1.73 9.76 -2.80
CA SER A 16 -1.01 10.80 -3.55
C SER A 16 0.49 10.54 -3.67
N GLY A 17 1.14 9.91 -2.70
CA GLY A 17 2.57 9.65 -2.76
C GLY A 17 3.21 9.22 -1.45
N THR A 18 4.54 9.18 -1.43
CA THR A 18 5.33 8.81 -0.23
C THR A 18 6.51 9.74 -0.03
N LEU A 19 6.85 10.01 1.23
CA LEU A 19 8.07 10.73 1.58
C LEU A 19 9.31 9.86 1.33
N ARG A 20 10.34 10.45 0.73
CA ARG A 20 11.66 9.82 0.62
C ARG A 20 12.48 10.21 1.82
N GLU A 21 12.71 9.25 2.71
CA GLU A 21 13.64 9.43 3.83
C GLU A 21 14.94 8.65 3.64
N SER A 22 16.07 9.24 3.98
CA SER A 22 17.36 8.57 4.05
C SER A 22 18.15 9.04 5.27
N ALA A 23 18.68 8.09 6.04
CA ALA A 23 19.43 8.36 7.27
C ALA A 23 18.73 9.30 8.29
N GLY A 24 17.39 9.31 8.33
CA GLY A 24 16.62 10.17 9.22
C GLY A 24 16.29 11.55 8.65
N GLU A 25 16.70 11.84 7.40
CA GLU A 25 16.39 13.10 6.74
C GLU A 25 15.47 12.89 5.54
N VAL A 26 14.58 13.86 5.31
CA VAL A 26 13.74 13.91 4.11
C VAL A 26 14.59 14.39 2.94
N VAL A 27 14.64 13.58 1.88
CA VAL A 27 15.44 13.82 0.67
C VAL A 27 14.60 14.05 -0.59
N GLY A 28 13.28 14.07 -0.47
CA GLY A 28 12.30 14.27 -1.54
C GLY A 28 10.99 13.52 -1.27
N PHE A 29 10.18 13.35 -2.30
CA PHE A 29 8.99 12.50 -2.26
C PHE A 29 8.69 11.90 -3.64
N ASP A 30 7.97 10.79 -3.64
CA ASP A 30 7.47 10.08 -4.82
C ASP A 30 5.98 10.28 -4.94
N LEU A 31 5.56 11.04 -5.96
CA LEU A 31 4.15 11.17 -6.32
C LEU A 31 3.69 9.94 -7.08
N ARG A 32 2.47 9.48 -6.80
CA ARG A 32 1.88 8.37 -7.54
C ARG A 32 1.61 8.74 -9.01
N PRO A 33 1.71 7.78 -9.94
CA PRO A 33 1.46 8.06 -11.37
C PRO A 33 0.04 8.54 -11.68
N ASP A 34 -0.97 8.05 -10.95
CA ASP A 34 -2.38 8.44 -11.08
C ASP A 34 -2.63 9.90 -10.67
N LEU A 35 -1.94 10.39 -9.62
CA LEU A 35 -1.96 11.80 -9.23
C LEU A 35 -1.46 12.71 -10.37
N GLN A 36 -0.33 12.37 -11.00
CA GLN A 36 0.25 13.21 -12.05
C GLN A 36 -0.71 13.42 -13.23
N GLY A 37 -1.44 12.37 -13.61
CA GLY A 37 -2.47 12.42 -14.65
C GLY A 37 -3.63 13.36 -14.28
N ALA A 38 -4.18 13.21 -13.06
CA ALA A 38 -5.25 14.06 -12.55
C ALA A 38 -4.83 15.54 -12.46
N CYS A 39 -3.64 15.81 -11.91
CA CYS A 39 -3.06 17.14 -11.82
C CYS A 39 -2.83 17.79 -13.19
N GLY A 40 -2.40 17.02 -14.20
CA GLY A 40 -2.29 17.50 -15.58
C GLY A 40 -3.62 18.01 -16.15
N GLN A 41 -4.71 17.24 -15.96
CA GLN A 41 -6.04 17.61 -16.43
C GLN A 41 -6.61 18.83 -15.68
N CYS A 42 -6.36 18.93 -14.38
CA CYS A 42 -6.84 20.05 -13.57
C CYS A 42 -6.15 21.36 -13.94
N ARG A 43 -4.82 21.34 -14.17
CA ARG A 43 -4.09 22.52 -14.65
C ARG A 43 -4.59 23.00 -16.01
N ALA A 44 -4.91 22.08 -16.92
CA ALA A 44 -5.51 22.44 -18.21
C ALA A 44 -6.88 23.14 -18.06
N GLN A 45 -7.56 22.93 -16.94
CA GLN A 45 -8.81 23.60 -16.57
C GLN A 45 -8.61 24.85 -15.69
N GLY A 46 -7.37 25.27 -15.44
CA GLY A 46 -7.05 26.45 -14.65
C GLY A 46 -7.12 26.27 -13.14
N VAL A 47 -7.07 25.04 -12.64
CA VAL A 47 -7.06 24.75 -11.20
C VAL A 47 -5.64 24.94 -10.64
N ASP A 48 -5.51 25.76 -9.58
CA ASP A 48 -4.27 25.88 -8.81
C ASP A 48 -4.04 24.61 -7.96
N LEU A 49 -2.80 24.13 -7.91
CA LEU A 49 -2.47 22.86 -7.25
C LEU A 49 -1.44 23.06 -6.16
N VAL A 50 -1.78 22.56 -4.98
CA VAL A 50 -0.92 22.59 -3.79
C VAL A 50 -0.72 21.17 -3.28
N LEU A 51 0.52 20.78 -3.02
CA LEU A 51 0.87 19.55 -2.31
C LEU A 51 1.16 19.92 -0.85
N ALA A 52 0.30 19.49 0.07
CA ALA A 52 0.50 19.66 1.50
C ALA A 52 1.20 18.44 2.08
N VAL A 53 2.34 18.61 2.76
CA VAL A 53 3.23 17.52 3.15
C VAL A 53 3.36 17.41 4.68
N PRO A 54 2.63 16.47 5.32
CA PRO A 54 2.77 16.21 6.76
C PRO A 54 4.19 15.87 7.18
N GLY A 55 4.60 16.36 8.36
CA GLY A 55 5.92 16.15 8.95
C GLY A 55 7.05 17.00 8.33
N LEU A 56 6.85 17.59 7.15
CA LEU A 56 7.92 18.32 6.47
C LEU A 56 8.37 19.57 7.24
N SER A 57 7.45 20.24 7.94
CA SER A 57 7.77 21.43 8.73
C SER A 57 8.77 21.17 9.87
N GLU A 58 8.85 19.92 10.36
CA GLU A 58 9.73 19.52 11.46
C GLU A 58 11.18 19.32 11.00
N THR A 59 11.40 19.19 9.68
CA THR A 59 12.73 18.98 9.10
C THR A 59 13.63 20.22 9.14
N GLY A 60 13.04 21.42 9.29
CA GLY A 60 13.77 22.70 9.24
C GLY A 60 14.38 23.03 7.87
N LEU A 61 14.13 22.21 6.84
CA LEU A 61 14.68 22.38 5.50
C LEU A 61 13.87 23.41 4.69
N ALA A 62 14.54 24.47 4.22
CA ALA A 62 13.89 25.57 3.50
C ALA A 62 13.99 25.41 1.98
N GLY A 63 12.83 25.27 1.32
CA GLY A 63 12.62 25.48 -0.12
C GLY A 63 13.19 24.41 -1.06
N GLY A 64 12.83 24.52 -2.35
CA GLY A 64 13.30 23.62 -3.41
C GLY A 64 12.52 22.30 -3.53
N TRP A 65 11.42 22.17 -2.79
CA TRP A 65 10.57 20.98 -2.77
C TRP A 65 9.72 20.84 -4.04
N GLU A 66 9.44 21.95 -4.72
CA GLU A 66 8.69 22.02 -5.97
C GLU A 66 9.38 21.22 -7.09
N ALA A 67 10.68 20.98 -6.99
CA ALA A 67 11.42 20.11 -7.90
C ALA A 67 10.91 18.66 -7.88
N PHE A 68 10.28 18.22 -6.78
CA PHE A 68 9.69 16.89 -6.63
C PHE A 68 8.18 16.87 -6.93
N ALA A 69 7.53 18.03 -7.04
CA ALA A 69 6.11 18.18 -7.38
C ALA A 69 5.89 19.10 -8.60
N PRO A 70 6.27 18.69 -9.83
CA PRO A 70 6.24 19.59 -10.98
C PRO A 70 4.86 20.21 -11.26
N GLY A 71 4.77 21.53 -11.09
CA GLY A 71 3.56 22.31 -11.29
C GLY A 71 2.54 22.24 -10.15
N MET A 72 3.02 21.95 -8.93
CA MET A 72 2.30 22.17 -7.69
C MET A 72 3.15 23.05 -6.77
N ALA A 73 2.52 23.95 -6.04
CA ALA A 73 3.15 24.56 -4.88
C ALA A 73 3.32 23.50 -3.77
N VAL A 74 4.35 23.60 -2.93
CA VAL A 74 4.54 22.67 -1.81
C VAL A 74 4.38 23.41 -0.49
N VAL A 75 3.46 22.93 0.36
CA VAL A 75 3.20 23.49 1.68
C VAL A 75 3.62 22.47 2.75
N PRO A 76 4.63 22.79 3.58
CA PRO A 76 5.01 21.92 4.69
C PRO A 76 3.96 21.97 5.80
N LEU A 77 3.59 20.80 6.32
CA LEU A 77 2.70 20.65 7.48
C LEU A 77 3.46 20.02 8.65
N ALA A 78 2.90 20.14 9.87
CA ALA A 78 3.30 19.33 11.01
C ALA A 78 2.92 17.86 10.78
N GLY A 79 3.53 16.92 11.51
CA GLY A 79 3.13 15.53 11.50
C GLY A 79 1.65 15.38 11.92
N LEU A 80 0.94 14.43 11.31
CA LEU A 80 -0.44 14.16 11.71
C LEU A 80 -0.43 13.47 13.07
N SER A 81 -0.90 14.17 14.11
CA SER A 81 -1.04 13.64 15.45
C SER A 81 -2.33 14.16 16.10
N TYR A 82 -3.46 13.64 15.64
CA TYR A 82 -4.76 14.05 16.16
C TYR A 82 -5.02 13.63 17.62
N LEU A 83 -4.22 12.71 18.17
CA LEU A 83 -4.23 12.39 19.60
C LEU A 83 -3.83 13.58 20.48
N SER A 84 -3.18 14.60 19.92
CA SER A 84 -2.85 15.85 20.62
C SER A 84 -4.00 16.87 20.68
N GLY A 85 -5.12 16.59 20.00
CA GLY A 85 -6.26 17.51 19.88
C GLY A 85 -6.03 18.68 18.91
N ALA A 86 -4.83 18.82 18.35
CA ALA A 86 -4.57 19.72 17.23
C ALA A 86 -4.96 18.99 15.94
N GLY A 87 -6.11 19.34 15.36
CA GLY A 87 -6.42 18.95 13.99
C GLY A 87 -5.36 19.51 13.02
N LEU A 88 -5.43 19.08 11.76
CA LEU A 88 -4.79 19.79 10.67
C LEU A 88 -5.29 21.23 10.76
N ALA A 89 -4.38 22.20 10.90
CA ALA A 89 -4.75 23.61 10.95
C ALA A 89 -5.27 24.02 9.55
N THR A 90 -6.45 23.54 9.18
CA THR A 90 -7.14 23.79 7.91
C THR A 90 -7.39 25.27 7.72
N ASP A 91 -7.52 26.02 8.81
CA ASP A 91 -7.52 27.49 8.86
C ASP A 91 -6.28 28.12 8.20
N ARG A 92 -5.13 27.43 8.20
CA ARG A 92 -3.90 27.87 7.51
C ARG A 92 -3.85 27.48 6.04
N LEU A 93 -4.77 26.61 5.60
CA LEU A 93 -4.84 26.11 4.23
C LEU A 93 -5.97 26.74 3.42
N SER A 94 -7.03 27.22 4.07
CA SER A 94 -8.24 27.65 3.36
C SER A 94 -8.12 29.01 2.69
N GLU A 95 -7.22 29.91 3.14
CA GLU A 95 -7.06 31.31 2.65
C GLU A 95 -8.39 32.01 2.29
N ASP A 96 -9.50 31.65 2.96
CA ASP A 96 -10.89 32.05 2.63
C ASP A 96 -11.33 31.84 1.15
N GLU A 97 -10.80 30.82 0.45
CA GLU A 97 -11.21 30.44 -0.91
C GLU A 97 -12.26 29.30 -0.91
N PRO A 98 -13.57 29.60 -1.04
CA PRO A 98 -14.65 28.60 -0.92
C PRO A 98 -14.75 27.63 -2.10
N ALA A 99 -13.92 27.78 -3.14
CA ALA A 99 -13.84 26.89 -4.29
C ALA A 99 -12.58 25.99 -4.22
N THR A 100 -12.06 25.76 -3.01
CA THR A 100 -10.86 24.95 -2.77
C THR A 100 -11.24 23.52 -2.40
N ALA A 101 -10.66 22.56 -3.12
CA ALA A 101 -10.75 21.14 -2.77
C ALA A 101 -9.67 20.75 -1.76
N LEU A 102 -10.00 19.86 -0.82
CA LEU A 102 -9.00 19.16 0.02
C LEU A 102 -9.07 17.66 -0.27
N VAL A 103 -7.97 17.11 -0.77
CA VAL A 103 -7.86 15.70 -1.12
C VAL A 103 -7.06 14.96 -0.07
N SER A 104 -7.68 13.95 0.54
CA SER A 104 -7.06 13.13 1.59
C SER A 104 -7.74 11.77 1.65
N ALA A 105 -6.96 10.71 1.82
CA ALA A 105 -7.45 9.37 2.12
C ALA A 105 -8.06 9.27 3.53
N ASP A 106 -7.65 10.16 4.44
CA ASP A 106 -8.14 10.18 5.81
C ASP A 106 -9.50 10.89 5.93
N ARG A 107 -10.49 10.17 6.46
CA ARG A 107 -11.87 10.62 6.63
C ARG A 107 -12.03 11.78 7.61
N ARG A 108 -11.25 11.82 8.70
CA ARG A 108 -11.31 12.93 9.67
C ARG A 108 -10.84 14.22 9.02
N LEU A 109 -9.75 14.16 8.25
CA LEU A 109 -9.28 15.32 7.46
C LEU A 109 -10.35 15.84 6.50
N ARG A 110 -11.08 14.93 5.84
CA ARG A 110 -12.18 15.29 4.94
C ARG A 110 -13.36 15.93 5.69
N GLY A 111 -13.67 15.44 6.90
CA GLY A 111 -14.66 16.04 7.79
C GLY A 111 -14.29 17.45 8.24
N ASP A 112 -13.06 17.64 8.71
CA ASP A 112 -12.53 18.96 9.12
C ASP A 112 -12.56 19.95 7.94
N ALA A 113 -12.17 19.51 6.75
CA ALA A 113 -12.24 20.31 5.54
C ALA A 113 -13.67 20.73 5.20
N ARG A 114 -14.64 19.81 5.31
CA ARG A 114 -16.06 20.11 5.12
C ARG A 114 -16.55 21.14 6.14
N ALA A 115 -16.19 20.97 7.41
CA ALA A 115 -16.56 21.90 8.49
C ALA A 115 -15.95 23.30 8.28
N ALA A 116 -14.77 23.38 7.67
CA ALA A 116 -14.10 24.62 7.27
C ALA A 116 -14.61 25.21 5.94
N GLY A 117 -15.65 24.63 5.31
CA GLY A 117 -16.25 25.13 4.07
C GLY A 117 -15.50 24.76 2.78
N LEU A 118 -14.55 23.84 2.84
CA LEU A 118 -13.84 23.30 1.69
C LEU A 118 -14.61 22.14 1.02
N HIS A 119 -14.19 21.76 -0.19
CA HIS A 119 -14.74 20.62 -0.93
C HIS A 119 -13.85 19.38 -0.73
N PRO A 120 -14.14 18.47 0.22
CA PRO A 120 -13.28 17.32 0.45
C PRO A 120 -13.35 16.33 -0.70
N ALA A 121 -12.31 15.49 -0.86
CA ALA A 121 -12.31 14.36 -1.78
C ALA A 121 -11.43 13.20 -1.26
N PRO A 122 -11.89 11.94 -1.36
CA PRO A 122 -11.13 10.77 -0.89
C PRO A 122 -9.94 10.41 -1.77
N HIS A 123 -9.89 10.86 -3.03
CA HIS A 123 -8.84 10.46 -3.97
C HIS A 123 -8.58 11.51 -5.06
N PRO A 124 -7.31 11.75 -5.47
CA PRO A 124 -6.98 12.74 -6.50
C PRO A 124 -7.64 12.51 -7.87
N ALA A 125 -7.94 11.25 -8.19
CA ALA A 125 -8.62 10.87 -9.44
C ALA A 125 -10.01 11.51 -9.61
N LEU A 126 -10.61 12.05 -8.54
CA LEU A 126 -11.89 12.78 -8.61
C LEU A 126 -11.73 14.25 -8.99
N LEU A 127 -10.52 14.82 -8.88
CA LEU A 127 -10.27 16.24 -9.16
C LEU A 127 -10.72 16.67 -10.57
N PRO A 128 -10.52 15.89 -11.65
CA PRO A 128 -11.01 16.28 -12.96
C PRO A 128 -12.53 16.47 -13.03
N MET A 129 -13.31 15.65 -12.32
CA MET A 129 -14.77 15.78 -12.24
C MET A 129 -15.16 17.04 -11.46
N MET A 130 -14.48 17.29 -10.34
CA MET A 130 -14.71 18.47 -9.50
C MET A 130 -14.38 19.76 -10.24
N ALA A 131 -13.29 19.78 -11.02
CA ALA A 131 -12.90 20.90 -11.88
C ALA A 131 -13.96 21.18 -12.97
N ALA A 132 -14.57 20.12 -13.49
CA ALA A 132 -15.69 20.22 -14.42
C ALA A 132 -17.02 20.66 -13.78
N GLY A 133 -17.12 20.70 -12.44
CA GLY A 133 -18.35 21.03 -11.71
C GLY A 133 -19.35 19.87 -11.67
N GLN A 134 -18.87 18.64 -11.89
CA GLN A 134 -19.68 17.43 -11.80
C GLN A 134 -19.81 17.00 -10.34
N ALA A 135 -21.04 16.72 -9.92
CA ALA A 135 -21.27 16.14 -8.60
C ALA A 135 -20.84 14.67 -8.62
N VAL A 136 -20.05 14.26 -7.62
CA VAL A 136 -19.63 12.88 -7.43
C VAL A 136 -20.69 12.13 -6.62
N LYS A 137 -21.06 10.94 -7.08
CA LYS A 137 -21.99 10.03 -6.41
C LYS A 137 -21.33 8.69 -6.17
N ALA A 138 -21.78 7.97 -5.15
CA ALA A 138 -21.45 6.56 -4.97
C ALA A 138 -22.57 5.69 -5.53
N ALA A 139 -22.24 4.62 -6.24
CA ALA A 139 -23.22 3.64 -6.69
C ALA A 139 -22.64 2.23 -6.75
N ARG A 140 -23.54 1.26 -6.64
CA ARG A 140 -23.33 -0.13 -7.03
C ARG A 140 -23.89 -0.31 -8.44
N ILE A 141 -23.09 -0.84 -9.35
CA ILE A 141 -23.47 -1.12 -10.74
C ILE A 141 -23.24 -2.62 -10.99
N ALA A 142 -24.27 -3.34 -11.41
CA ALA A 142 -24.19 -4.78 -11.63
C ALA A 142 -24.52 -5.19 -13.07
N GLY A 143 -23.80 -6.19 -13.57
CA GLY A 143 -23.96 -6.74 -14.91
C GLY A 143 -22.76 -7.59 -15.35
N PRO A 144 -22.65 -7.93 -16.64
CA PRO A 144 -21.53 -8.71 -17.15
C PRO A 144 -20.19 -7.99 -16.94
N ARG A 145 -19.16 -8.73 -16.52
CA ARG A 145 -17.81 -8.18 -16.24
C ARG A 145 -17.29 -7.23 -17.33
N GLY A 146 -17.27 -7.69 -18.58
CA GLY A 146 -16.74 -6.89 -19.68
C GLY A 146 -17.54 -5.62 -19.98
N ALA A 147 -18.83 -5.55 -19.59
CA ALA A 147 -19.63 -4.33 -19.72
C ALA A 147 -19.26 -3.29 -18.64
N LEU A 148 -18.99 -3.75 -17.40
CA LEU A 148 -18.53 -2.89 -16.30
C LEU A 148 -17.12 -2.35 -16.58
N GLU A 149 -16.22 -3.17 -17.12
CA GLU A 149 -14.88 -2.74 -17.55
C GLU A 149 -14.95 -1.66 -18.64
N ARG A 150 -15.83 -1.82 -19.65
CA ARG A 150 -16.05 -0.80 -20.69
C ARG A 150 -16.67 0.49 -20.15
N LEU A 151 -17.62 0.38 -19.22
CA LEU A 151 -18.19 1.55 -18.54
C LEU A 151 -17.09 2.32 -17.80
N ALA A 152 -16.22 1.60 -17.07
CA ALA A 152 -15.12 2.21 -16.34
C ALA A 152 -14.14 2.96 -17.24
N ALA A 153 -13.80 2.35 -18.37
CA ALA A 153 -12.87 2.94 -19.35
C ALA A 153 -13.41 4.20 -20.06
N THR A 154 -14.71 4.47 -20.04
CA THR A 154 -15.34 5.53 -20.87
C THR A 154 -15.97 6.66 -20.08
N THR A 155 -16.17 6.50 -18.77
CA THR A 155 -16.95 7.45 -17.95
C THR A 155 -16.13 8.21 -16.91
N GLY A 156 -14.85 7.86 -16.74
CA GLY A 156 -13.98 8.44 -15.74
C GLY A 156 -14.30 8.02 -14.30
N LEU A 157 -15.26 7.10 -14.08
CA LEU A 157 -15.56 6.59 -12.73
C LEU A 157 -14.31 6.06 -12.03
N VAL A 158 -14.30 6.15 -10.71
CA VAL A 158 -13.23 5.64 -9.85
C VAL A 158 -13.77 4.42 -9.10
N PRO A 159 -13.29 3.21 -9.40
CA PRO A 159 -13.79 2.00 -8.77
C PRO A 159 -13.27 1.88 -7.34
N MET A 160 -14.03 1.21 -6.48
CA MET A 160 -13.71 0.99 -5.06
C MET A 160 -13.71 -0.49 -4.68
N GLN A 161 -14.58 -1.29 -5.31
CA GLN A 161 -14.62 -2.73 -5.15
C GLN A 161 -15.23 -3.38 -6.39
N PHE A 162 -14.74 -4.56 -6.75
CA PHE A 162 -15.21 -5.31 -7.90
C PHE A 162 -15.27 -6.80 -7.55
N GLN A 163 -16.47 -7.37 -7.53
CA GLN A 163 -16.69 -8.74 -7.06
C GLN A 163 -17.85 -9.42 -7.83
N PRO A 164 -17.88 -10.76 -7.92
CA PRO A 164 -19.08 -11.46 -8.39
C PRO A 164 -20.25 -11.25 -7.41
N VAL A 165 -21.46 -11.26 -7.93
CA VAL A 165 -22.68 -11.16 -7.10
C VAL A 165 -22.88 -12.49 -6.36
N PRO A 166 -23.11 -12.48 -5.03
CA PRO A 166 -23.36 -13.72 -4.29
C PRO A 166 -24.53 -14.52 -4.89
N GLY A 167 -24.28 -15.79 -5.20
CA GLY A 167 -25.28 -16.68 -5.80
C GLY A 167 -25.45 -16.55 -7.32
N ASP A 168 -24.72 -15.64 -7.99
CA ASP A 168 -24.74 -15.46 -9.44
C ASP A 168 -23.31 -15.25 -9.98
N ALA A 169 -22.69 -16.33 -10.47
CA ALA A 169 -21.31 -16.32 -10.93
C ALA A 169 -21.09 -15.53 -12.25
N GLU A 170 -22.16 -15.28 -13.01
CA GLU A 170 -22.08 -14.59 -14.31
C GLU A 170 -22.22 -13.07 -14.16
N THR A 171 -22.85 -12.62 -13.07
CA THR A 171 -23.04 -11.20 -12.77
C THR A 171 -21.96 -10.69 -11.81
N TRP A 172 -21.38 -9.55 -12.16
CA TRP A 172 -20.43 -8.83 -11.32
C TRP A 172 -21.05 -7.55 -10.77
N ALA A 173 -20.57 -7.10 -9.64
CA ALA A 173 -20.90 -5.84 -9.01
C ALA A 173 -19.66 -4.95 -8.91
N LEU A 174 -19.81 -3.70 -9.37
CA LEU A 174 -18.83 -2.63 -9.27
C LEU A 174 -19.36 -1.57 -8.31
N PHE A 175 -18.66 -1.34 -7.21
CA PHE A 175 -18.86 -0.18 -6.35
C PHE A 175 -17.91 0.92 -6.83
N ALA A 176 -18.43 2.10 -7.13
CA ALA A 176 -17.64 3.18 -7.71
C ALA A 176 -18.11 4.57 -7.30
N LEU A 177 -17.20 5.54 -7.43
CA LEU A 177 -17.46 6.98 -7.39
C LEU A 177 -17.53 7.51 -8.81
N LEU A 178 -18.59 8.22 -9.16
CA LEU A 178 -18.87 8.56 -10.55
C LEU A 178 -19.73 9.82 -10.70
N PRO A 179 -19.66 10.52 -11.84
CA PRO A 179 -20.56 11.62 -12.14
C PRO A 179 -21.95 11.10 -12.54
N GLU A 180 -22.95 11.98 -12.51
CA GLU A 180 -24.33 11.65 -12.87
C GLU A 180 -24.46 11.09 -14.29
N ASP A 181 -23.72 11.62 -15.26
CA ASP A 181 -23.71 11.15 -16.65
C ASP A 181 -23.27 9.67 -16.77
N ALA A 182 -22.39 9.21 -15.87
CA ALA A 182 -21.94 7.83 -15.84
C ALA A 182 -23.03 6.87 -15.32
N LEU A 183 -23.91 7.33 -14.42
CA LEU A 183 -25.08 6.57 -13.99
C LEU A 183 -26.05 6.38 -15.17
N ILE A 184 -26.27 7.44 -15.94
CA ILE A 184 -27.11 7.40 -17.14
C ILE A 184 -26.50 6.45 -18.18
N ALA A 185 -25.19 6.54 -18.42
CA ALA A 185 -24.48 5.64 -19.34
C ALA A 185 -24.62 4.17 -18.93
N ALA A 186 -24.56 3.87 -17.63
CA ALA A 186 -24.76 2.52 -17.12
C ALA A 186 -26.18 1.99 -17.38
N VAL A 187 -27.21 2.81 -17.14
CA VAL A 187 -28.61 2.45 -17.45
C VAL A 187 -28.81 2.21 -18.95
N LEU A 188 -28.26 3.09 -19.80
CA LEU A 188 -28.33 2.94 -21.26
C LEU A 188 -27.59 1.69 -21.76
N ALA A 189 -26.56 1.25 -21.05
CA ALA A 189 -25.84 0.01 -21.32
C ALA A 189 -26.58 -1.25 -20.81
N GLY A 190 -27.78 -1.11 -20.22
CA GLY A 190 -28.57 -2.21 -19.69
C GLY A 190 -28.04 -2.78 -18.36
N LEU A 191 -27.22 -2.01 -17.64
CA LEU A 191 -26.68 -2.42 -16.34
C LEU A 191 -27.67 -2.07 -15.22
N THR A 192 -27.65 -2.86 -14.14
CA THR A 192 -28.42 -2.56 -12.94
C THR A 192 -27.69 -1.52 -12.12
N VAL A 193 -28.31 -0.37 -11.86
CA VAL A 193 -27.70 0.75 -11.11
C VAL A 193 -28.45 0.95 -9.80
N GLN A 194 -27.70 0.97 -8.69
CA GLN A 194 -28.19 1.31 -7.37
C GLN A 194 -27.33 2.45 -6.79
N PRO A 195 -27.82 3.69 -6.82
CA PRO A 195 -27.19 4.79 -6.09
C PRO A 195 -27.14 4.49 -4.59
N LEU A 196 -26.02 4.81 -3.94
CA LEU A 196 -25.85 4.66 -2.50
C LEU A 196 -26.13 6.01 -1.83
N ALA A 197 -27.00 6.00 -0.82
CA ALA A 197 -27.43 7.20 -0.11
C ALA A 197 -26.40 7.65 0.94
N CYS A 198 -25.24 8.11 0.47
CA CYS A 198 -24.17 8.66 1.30
C CYS A 198 -23.54 9.91 0.66
N ASP A 199 -22.73 10.61 1.44
CA ASP A 199 -21.80 11.64 0.99
C ASP A 199 -20.39 11.06 0.86
N PRO A 200 -20.03 10.50 -0.32
CA PRO A 200 -18.72 9.86 -0.50
C PRO A 200 -17.55 10.85 -0.40
N MET A 201 -17.81 12.15 -0.34
CA MET A 201 -16.78 13.17 -0.24
C MET A 201 -16.29 13.37 1.19
N SER A 202 -17.09 13.03 2.21
CA SER A 202 -16.69 13.07 3.64
C SER A 202 -16.90 11.77 4.41
N GLU A 203 -17.64 10.81 3.86
CA GLU A 203 -17.90 9.51 4.48
C GLU A 203 -17.06 8.41 3.81
N ASP A 204 -16.83 7.31 4.52
CA ASP A 204 -16.27 6.07 3.94
C ASP A 204 -17.34 4.99 3.91
N LEU A 205 -17.35 4.22 2.83
CA LEU A 205 -18.17 3.02 2.72
C LEU A 205 -17.47 1.85 3.40
N VAL A 206 -18.19 1.11 4.23
CA VAL A 206 -17.64 0.01 5.01
C VAL A 206 -18.58 -1.18 4.99
N TRP A 207 -18.03 -2.35 4.66
CA TRP A 207 -18.73 -3.61 4.90
C TRP A 207 -18.62 -3.99 6.37
N ALA A 208 -19.76 -4.16 7.03
CA ALA A 208 -19.84 -4.88 8.28
C ALA A 208 -20.16 -6.35 7.96
N ARG A 209 -19.18 -7.23 8.15
CA ARG A 209 -19.35 -8.68 7.98
C ARG A 209 -20.17 -9.22 9.16
N ILE A 210 -21.17 -10.03 8.86
CA ILE A 210 -22.09 -10.64 9.82
C ILE A 210 -21.92 -12.15 9.68
N ASP A 211 -20.99 -12.71 10.44
CA ASP A 211 -20.68 -14.14 10.42
C ASP A 211 -21.59 -14.94 11.36
N ALA A 212 -22.04 -16.12 10.90
CA ALA A 212 -22.84 -17.10 11.64
C ALA A 212 -24.10 -16.46 12.30
N PRO A 213 -24.89 -17.13 13.18
CA PRO A 213 -25.96 -16.42 13.89
C PRO A 213 -25.33 -15.53 14.97
N ALA A 214 -24.74 -14.40 14.55
CA ALA A 214 -24.39 -13.30 15.43
C ALA A 214 -25.58 -12.97 16.34
N ASP A 215 -25.32 -12.60 17.60
CA ASP A 215 -26.40 -12.22 18.51
C ASP A 215 -27.17 -11.05 17.87
N ALA A 216 -28.46 -11.24 17.63
CA ALA A 216 -29.30 -10.23 17.00
C ALA A 216 -29.26 -8.90 17.77
N ALA A 217 -29.05 -8.93 19.09
CA ALA A 217 -28.91 -7.72 19.91
C ALA A 217 -27.61 -6.96 19.60
N GLU A 218 -26.55 -7.68 19.24
CA GLU A 218 -25.25 -7.11 18.93
C GLU A 218 -25.24 -6.47 17.55
N VAL A 219 -25.73 -7.18 16.53
CA VAL A 219 -25.92 -6.62 15.18
C VAL A 219 -26.79 -5.37 15.26
N GLN A 220 -27.87 -5.42 16.05
CA GLN A 220 -28.71 -4.24 16.31
C GLN A 220 -27.97 -3.12 17.01
N GLY A 221 -27.06 -3.43 17.94
CA GLY A 221 -26.20 -2.46 18.62
C GLY A 221 -25.23 -1.76 17.66
N ALA A 222 -24.48 -2.53 16.89
CA ALA A 222 -23.48 -2.05 15.93
C ALA A 222 -24.11 -1.19 14.81
N LEU A 223 -25.30 -1.58 14.34
CA LEU A 223 -26.03 -0.89 13.27
C LEU A 223 -27.00 0.19 13.80
N LYS A 224 -27.09 0.39 15.12
CA LYS A 224 -28.06 1.31 15.70
C LYS A 224 -27.85 2.74 15.20
N GLY A 225 -28.87 3.29 14.55
CA GLY A 225 -28.84 4.67 14.04
C GLY A 225 -27.98 4.85 12.78
N ARG A 226 -27.60 3.75 12.11
CA ARG A 226 -26.86 3.77 10.85
C ARG A 226 -27.78 3.36 9.70
N ASP A 227 -27.67 4.08 8.59
CA ASP A 227 -28.38 3.73 7.36
C ASP A 227 -27.69 2.55 6.66
N ILE A 228 -28.46 1.51 6.36
CA ILE A 228 -28.02 0.39 5.54
C ILE A 228 -28.12 0.81 4.08
N LEU A 229 -26.98 1.01 3.43
CA LEU A 229 -26.90 1.47 2.04
C LEU A 229 -27.15 0.34 1.04
N TYR A 230 -26.68 -0.86 1.40
CA TYR A 230 -26.84 -2.09 0.64
C TYR A 230 -26.63 -3.29 1.57
N ALA A 231 -27.17 -4.45 1.21
CA ALA A 231 -27.00 -5.68 1.96
C ALA A 231 -26.92 -6.87 1.01
N GLU A 232 -26.10 -7.85 1.36
CA GLU A 232 -26.01 -9.14 0.69
C GLU A 232 -25.76 -10.25 1.73
N PRO A 233 -25.88 -11.54 1.38
CA PRO A 233 -25.71 -12.61 2.36
C PRO A 233 -24.40 -12.48 3.15
N GLY A 234 -24.51 -12.43 4.47
CA GLY A 234 -23.37 -12.36 5.39
C GLY A 234 -22.76 -10.95 5.57
N GLN A 235 -23.32 -9.88 5.00
CA GLN A 235 -22.79 -8.54 5.21
C GLN A 235 -23.75 -7.39 4.89
N VAL A 236 -23.51 -6.25 5.52
CA VAL A 236 -24.21 -4.98 5.23
C VAL A 236 -23.21 -3.88 4.93
N LEU A 237 -23.54 -3.03 3.97
CA LEU A 237 -22.76 -1.85 3.61
C LEU A 237 -23.36 -0.63 4.31
N VAL A 238 -22.51 0.09 5.04
CA VAL A 238 -22.88 1.33 5.74
C VAL A 238 -21.89 2.45 5.38
N ALA A 239 -22.28 3.69 5.64
CA ALA A 239 -21.36 4.83 5.63
C ALA A 239 -20.91 5.14 7.05
N LEU A 240 -19.62 5.42 7.21
CA LEU A 240 -19.06 6.00 8.43
C LEU A 240 -18.83 7.49 8.23
N GLY A 241 -19.32 8.29 9.18
CA GLY A 241 -19.06 9.73 9.22
C GLY A 241 -17.65 10.06 9.74
N PRO A 242 -17.22 11.32 9.68
CA PRO A 242 -15.88 11.76 10.09
C PRO A 242 -15.46 11.31 11.49
N GLU A 243 -16.39 11.30 12.45
CA GLU A 243 -16.12 10.97 13.85
C GLU A 243 -16.34 9.50 14.19
N ASP A 244 -16.92 8.71 13.29
CA ASP A 244 -17.17 7.29 13.53
C ASP A 244 -15.86 6.49 13.57
N SER A 245 -15.85 5.41 14.35
CA SER A 245 -14.80 4.38 14.29
C SER A 245 -15.28 3.19 13.46
N ALA A 246 -14.40 2.63 12.64
CA ALA A 246 -14.68 1.38 11.93
C ALA A 246 -14.82 0.18 12.88
N GLU A 247 -14.15 0.22 14.04
CA GLU A 247 -14.29 -0.79 15.09
C GLU A 247 -15.70 -0.86 15.70
N ALA A 248 -16.49 0.22 15.60
CA ALA A 248 -17.88 0.20 16.06
C ALA A 248 -18.77 -0.75 15.23
N LEU A 249 -18.26 -1.25 14.10
CA LEU A 249 -18.91 -2.23 13.22
C LEU A 249 -18.33 -3.64 13.36
N HIS A 250 -17.44 -3.86 14.32
CA HIS A 250 -16.88 -5.18 14.58
C HIS A 250 -17.94 -6.03 15.30
N ILE A 251 -18.56 -6.97 14.59
CA ILE A 251 -19.66 -7.82 15.09
C ILE A 251 -19.11 -9.23 15.39
N HIS A 252 -19.35 -9.76 16.59
CA HIS A 252 -18.97 -11.10 17.03
C HIS A 252 -19.76 -12.19 16.28
N GLY A 253 -19.06 -13.27 15.90
CA GLY A 253 -19.66 -14.45 15.29
C GLY A 253 -18.72 -15.28 14.39
N GLY A 254 -17.55 -14.74 14.06
CA GLY A 254 -16.51 -15.33 13.20
C GLY A 254 -15.39 -14.31 12.95
N HIS A 255 -14.45 -14.61 12.05
CA HIS A 255 -13.29 -13.78 11.64
C HIS A 255 -13.71 -12.51 10.86
N GLY A 256 -14.85 -11.91 11.19
CA GLY A 256 -15.52 -10.90 10.38
C GLY A 256 -14.96 -9.50 10.60
N HIS A 257 -13.90 -9.14 9.86
CA HIS A 257 -13.38 -7.77 9.87
C HIS A 257 -14.29 -6.81 9.10
N SER A 258 -14.40 -5.58 9.60
CA SER A 258 -14.94 -4.49 8.77
C SER A 258 -14.06 -4.30 7.54
N GLU A 259 -14.62 -4.04 6.36
CA GLU A 259 -13.81 -3.82 5.15
C GLU A 259 -14.09 -2.44 4.57
N LEU A 260 -13.07 -1.56 4.57
CA LEU A 260 -13.18 -0.23 3.96
C LEU A 260 -13.19 -0.33 2.42
N LEU A 261 -14.14 0.32 1.78
CA LEU A 261 -14.14 0.54 0.34
C LEU A 261 -13.35 1.81 0.02
N VAL A 262 -12.15 1.63 -0.54
CA VAL A 262 -11.24 2.73 -0.88
C VAL A 262 -11.22 2.95 -2.40
N PRO A 263 -11.24 4.19 -2.89
CA PRO A 263 -11.08 4.45 -4.32
C PRO A 263 -9.72 3.97 -4.82
N ASP A 264 -9.73 3.15 -5.88
CA ASP A 264 -8.52 2.62 -6.52
C ASP A 264 -8.65 2.67 -8.05
N PRO A 265 -8.13 3.70 -8.73
CA PRO A 265 -8.15 3.79 -10.19
C PRO A 265 -7.50 2.60 -10.91
N GLY A 266 -6.67 1.82 -10.22
CA GLY A 266 -6.00 0.63 -10.74
C GLY A 266 -6.79 -0.67 -10.58
N LEU A 267 -7.94 -0.67 -9.89
CA LEU A 267 -8.63 -1.90 -9.46
C LEU A 267 -9.02 -2.82 -10.62
N LEU A 268 -9.52 -2.25 -11.71
CA LEU A 268 -10.00 -3.01 -12.88
C LEU A 268 -8.90 -3.33 -13.89
N ARG A 269 -7.63 -2.97 -13.61
CA ARG A 269 -6.52 -3.38 -14.47
C ARG A 269 -6.38 -4.90 -14.40
N PRO A 270 -6.23 -5.60 -15.55
CA PRO A 270 -6.11 -7.04 -15.61
C PRO A 270 -5.09 -7.61 -14.60
N ALA A 271 -5.38 -8.81 -14.11
CA ALA A 271 -4.41 -9.60 -13.36
C ALA A 271 -3.25 -10.01 -14.29
N SER A 272 -2.06 -10.18 -13.71
CA SER A 272 -0.93 -10.74 -14.45
C SER A 272 -1.16 -12.21 -14.77
N HIS A 273 -0.74 -12.64 -15.95
CA HIS A 273 -0.72 -14.05 -16.38
C HIS A 273 0.66 -14.67 -16.15
N GLU A 274 0.74 -16.01 -16.15
CA GLU A 274 2.02 -16.71 -15.96
C GLU A 274 3.06 -16.34 -17.03
N THR A 275 2.60 -16.04 -18.26
CA THR A 275 3.43 -15.58 -19.38
C THR A 275 4.06 -14.21 -19.14
N ASP A 276 3.42 -13.33 -18.37
CA ASP A 276 3.90 -11.97 -18.11
C ASP A 276 5.22 -12.00 -17.31
N PHE A 277 5.44 -13.05 -16.51
CA PHE A 277 6.69 -13.25 -15.78
C PHE A 277 7.82 -13.78 -16.65
N ALA A 278 7.52 -14.42 -17.78
CA ALA A 278 8.52 -14.98 -18.70
C ALA A 278 9.14 -13.91 -19.61
N GLU A 279 8.41 -12.83 -19.92
CA GLU A 279 8.88 -11.74 -20.79
C GLU A 279 9.81 -10.73 -20.09
N SER A 280 9.79 -10.70 -18.75
CA SER A 280 10.50 -9.70 -17.91
C SER A 280 12.03 -9.67 -18.05
N ALA A 281 12.64 -10.67 -18.71
CA ALA A 281 14.08 -10.75 -18.96
C ALA A 281 14.50 -10.58 -20.42
N ALA A 282 13.58 -10.74 -21.39
CA ALA A 282 13.92 -10.93 -22.80
C ALA A 282 13.64 -9.71 -23.71
N GLY A 283 12.91 -8.71 -23.24
CA GLY A 283 12.37 -7.63 -24.09
C GLY A 283 13.03 -6.27 -23.95
N PHE A 284 14.06 -6.11 -23.12
CA PHE A 284 14.68 -4.81 -22.93
C PHE A 284 15.95 -4.70 -23.78
N ASP A 285 15.99 -3.70 -24.66
CA ASP A 285 17.20 -3.23 -25.34
C ASP A 285 18.09 -2.50 -24.30
N LEU A 286 18.53 -3.26 -23.30
CA LEU A 286 19.34 -2.77 -22.20
C LEU A 286 20.74 -2.56 -22.72
N PRO A 287 21.44 -1.51 -22.27
CA PRO A 287 22.84 -1.33 -22.62
C PRO A 287 23.64 -2.52 -22.07
N GLU A 288 23.93 -3.51 -22.93
CA GLU A 288 24.78 -4.68 -22.67
C GLU A 288 26.08 -4.35 -21.90
N PRO A 289 26.75 -3.19 -22.10
CA PRO A 289 27.94 -2.87 -21.33
C PRO A 289 27.68 -2.43 -19.86
N ILE A 290 26.44 -2.06 -19.47
CA ILE A 290 26.12 -1.68 -18.08
C ILE A 290 25.75 -2.90 -17.22
N LEU A 291 25.20 -3.93 -17.87
CA LEU A 291 24.71 -5.12 -17.22
C LEU A 291 25.67 -6.29 -17.44
N GLU A 292 25.57 -7.28 -16.57
CA GLU A 292 26.21 -8.57 -16.78
C GLU A 292 25.26 -9.71 -16.36
N PRO A 293 25.35 -10.88 -17.03
CA PRO A 293 24.59 -12.06 -16.63
C PRO A 293 24.96 -12.53 -15.23
N VAL A 294 23.95 -12.94 -14.47
CA VAL A 294 24.15 -13.62 -13.19
C VAL A 294 24.44 -15.10 -13.44
N ILE A 295 25.71 -15.49 -13.32
CA ILE A 295 26.12 -16.89 -13.44
C ILE A 295 25.78 -17.63 -12.14
N ARG A 296 24.95 -18.67 -12.24
CA ARG A 296 24.58 -19.52 -11.12
C ARG A 296 25.21 -20.89 -11.24
N ASN A 297 25.74 -21.38 -10.12
CA ASN A 297 26.28 -22.72 -10.05
C ASN A 297 25.14 -23.74 -9.83
N PRO A 298 24.91 -24.69 -10.75
CA PRO A 298 23.86 -25.69 -10.61
C PRO A 298 23.97 -26.53 -9.34
N LEU A 299 25.19 -26.79 -8.85
CA LEU A 299 25.42 -27.48 -7.58
C LEU A 299 24.92 -26.65 -6.40
N SER A 300 25.19 -25.35 -6.39
CA SER A 300 24.70 -24.44 -5.35
C SER A 300 23.18 -24.41 -5.34
N GLU A 301 22.53 -24.31 -6.50
CA GLU A 301 21.06 -24.35 -6.60
C GLU A 301 20.47 -25.67 -6.08
N ARG A 302 21.13 -26.79 -6.36
CA ARG A 302 20.72 -28.08 -5.79
C ARG A 302 20.86 -28.09 -4.27
N ILE A 303 21.99 -27.64 -3.72
CA ILE A 303 22.23 -27.61 -2.27
C ILE A 303 21.18 -26.74 -1.56
N LEU A 304 20.84 -25.57 -2.11
CA LEU A 304 19.85 -24.68 -1.51
C LEU A 304 18.49 -25.35 -1.31
N LYS A 305 18.10 -26.29 -2.18
CA LYS A 305 16.84 -27.06 -2.06
C LYS A 305 16.84 -28.07 -0.91
N TRP A 306 18.00 -28.43 -0.37
CA TRP A 306 18.15 -29.39 0.74
C TRP A 306 18.36 -28.72 2.09
N ILE A 307 18.64 -27.41 2.13
CA ILE A 307 18.73 -26.69 3.40
C ILE A 307 17.34 -26.71 4.06
N ARG A 308 17.30 -27.16 5.31
CA ARG A 308 16.11 -27.18 6.15
C ARG A 308 16.38 -26.32 7.39
N PRO A 309 15.37 -25.61 7.92
CA PRO A 309 15.51 -24.91 9.18
C PRO A 309 15.73 -25.90 10.32
N ASP A 310 16.50 -25.49 11.33
CA ASP A 310 16.46 -26.16 12.63
C ASP A 310 15.17 -25.76 13.35
N CYS A 311 14.19 -26.67 13.35
CA CYS A 311 12.88 -26.41 13.93
C CYS A 311 12.95 -26.05 15.42
N ALA A 312 13.92 -26.58 16.18
CA ALA A 312 14.06 -26.27 17.60
C ALA A 312 14.50 -24.81 17.80
N SER A 313 15.53 -24.38 17.07
CA SER A 313 15.98 -22.98 17.09
C SER A 313 14.89 -22.02 16.58
N VAL A 314 14.16 -22.40 15.52
CA VAL A 314 13.06 -21.57 15.00
C VAL A 314 11.94 -21.44 16.03
N THR A 315 11.53 -22.53 16.65
CA THR A 315 10.48 -22.54 17.69
C THR A 315 10.87 -21.67 18.89
N ALA A 316 12.11 -21.79 19.35
CA ALA A 316 12.59 -21.01 20.48
C ALA A 316 12.57 -19.50 20.17
N GLN A 317 13.03 -19.10 18.98
CA GLN A 317 13.02 -17.69 18.59
C GLN A 317 11.62 -17.15 18.31
N TYR A 318 10.76 -17.96 17.70
CA TYR A 318 9.34 -17.65 17.51
C TYR A 318 8.68 -17.29 18.85
N GLN A 319 8.94 -18.11 19.89
CA GLN A 319 8.38 -17.87 21.23
C GLN A 319 8.90 -16.56 21.85
N VAL A 320 10.19 -16.26 21.68
CA VAL A 320 10.78 -14.98 22.13
C VAL A 320 10.13 -13.79 21.43
N ASP A 321 10.00 -13.85 20.11
CA ASP A 321 9.39 -12.77 19.32
C ASP A 321 7.91 -12.63 19.70
N LEU A 322 7.18 -13.73 19.89
CA LEU A 322 5.79 -13.71 20.34
C LEU A 322 5.62 -13.05 21.71
N ASP A 323 6.46 -13.39 22.70
CA ASP A 323 6.35 -12.83 24.05
C ASP A 323 6.72 -11.34 24.09
N ARG A 324 7.74 -10.90 23.32
CA ARG A 324 8.10 -9.47 23.16
C ARG A 324 6.97 -8.69 22.45
N TYR A 325 6.57 -9.25 21.30
CA TYR A 325 5.34 -9.04 20.56
C TYR A 325 4.14 -8.58 21.39
N THR A 326 3.85 -9.36 22.42
CA THR A 326 2.53 -9.43 23.06
C THR A 326 2.53 -8.97 24.51
N GLY A 327 3.63 -8.35 24.95
CA GLY A 327 3.73 -7.72 26.27
C GLY A 327 4.14 -8.65 27.41
N LEU A 328 4.45 -9.91 27.15
CA LEU A 328 4.93 -10.86 28.17
C LEU A 328 6.42 -10.72 28.46
N ALA A 329 7.17 -10.17 27.51
CA ALA A 329 8.56 -9.79 27.66
C ALA A 329 8.76 -8.33 27.24
N PRO A 330 9.83 -7.67 27.69
CA PRO A 330 10.19 -6.33 27.22
C PRO A 330 10.32 -6.28 25.69
N LEU A 331 9.62 -5.35 25.05
CA LEU A 331 9.77 -5.11 23.61
C LEU A 331 11.15 -4.49 23.32
N ASP A 332 11.48 -3.48 24.13
CA ASP A 332 12.67 -2.63 24.04
C ASP A 332 13.15 -2.23 25.46
N ALA A 333 14.10 -1.29 25.53
CA ALA A 333 14.65 -0.81 26.80
C ALA A 333 13.62 -0.09 27.70
N ALA A 334 12.49 0.37 27.15
CA ALA A 334 11.42 0.98 27.92
C ALA A 334 10.46 -0.06 28.56
N GLY A 335 10.66 -1.35 28.29
CA GLY A 335 9.91 -2.44 28.93
C GLY A 335 8.87 -3.08 28.00
N PRO A 336 7.90 -3.83 28.55
CA PRO A 336 6.85 -4.47 27.76
C PRO A 336 5.91 -3.44 27.12
N ILE A 337 5.11 -3.90 26.17
CA ILE A 337 3.98 -3.16 25.60
C ILE A 337 2.66 -3.76 26.07
N VAL A 338 1.59 -2.96 26.03
CA VAL A 338 0.25 -3.34 26.50
C VAL A 338 -0.70 -3.65 25.34
N SER A 339 -0.54 -2.95 24.22
CA SER A 339 -1.40 -3.08 23.05
C SER A 339 -0.65 -2.68 21.78
N ARG A 340 -0.84 -3.43 20.70
CA ARG A 340 -0.36 -3.05 19.36
C ARG A 340 -1.47 -2.43 18.51
N HIS A 341 -2.62 -2.11 19.09
CA HIS A 341 -3.71 -1.45 18.37
C HIS A 341 -3.22 -0.15 17.71
N SER A 342 -3.64 0.12 16.47
CA SER A 342 -3.18 1.28 15.68
C SER A 342 -3.30 2.61 16.44
N ALA A 343 -4.39 2.80 17.19
CA ALA A 343 -4.64 3.98 18.02
C ALA A 343 -3.87 4.03 19.37
N HIS A 344 -3.19 2.95 19.78
CA HIS A 344 -2.47 2.88 21.06
C HIS A 344 -1.00 3.35 20.90
N PRO A 345 -0.42 4.12 21.85
CA PRO A 345 0.95 4.63 21.74
C PRO A 345 2.03 3.56 21.56
N ASP A 346 1.84 2.38 22.13
CA ASP A 346 2.78 1.25 21.99
C ASP A 346 2.86 0.70 20.55
N ASN A 347 1.87 0.95 19.68
CA ASN A 347 1.97 0.58 18.27
C ASN A 347 3.17 1.26 17.60
N LYS A 348 3.45 2.53 17.94
CA LYS A 348 4.65 3.23 17.46
C LYS A 348 5.95 2.65 17.99
N ARG A 349 5.93 2.11 19.22
CA ARG A 349 7.08 1.36 19.75
C ARG A 349 7.28 0.05 18.98
N ALA A 350 6.20 -0.67 18.67
CA ALA A 350 6.25 -1.89 17.87
C ALA A 350 6.77 -1.62 16.43
N GLU A 351 6.33 -0.55 15.77
CA GLU A 351 6.88 -0.11 14.47
C GLU A 351 8.40 0.11 14.54
N ALA A 352 8.88 0.81 15.57
CA ALA A 352 10.29 1.09 15.77
C ALA A 352 11.11 -0.18 16.08
N ALA A 353 10.55 -1.08 16.90
CA ALA A 353 11.18 -2.36 17.24
C ALA A 353 11.30 -3.28 16.01
N LEU A 354 10.25 -3.42 15.20
CA LEU A 354 10.29 -4.21 13.96
C LEU A 354 11.37 -3.67 13.00
N LEU A 355 11.43 -2.36 12.85
CA LEU A 355 12.44 -1.70 12.03
C LEU A 355 13.87 -1.98 12.54
N ALA A 356 14.08 -1.96 13.85
CA ALA A 356 15.36 -2.24 14.48
C ALA A 356 15.75 -3.73 14.36
N ASP A 357 14.82 -4.64 14.64
CA ASP A 357 15.03 -6.09 14.57
C ASP A 357 15.42 -6.52 13.13
N LEU A 358 14.70 -6.03 12.12
CA LEU A 358 15.02 -6.31 10.71
C LEU A 358 16.37 -5.73 10.31
N ARG A 359 16.72 -4.52 10.77
CA ARG A 359 18.05 -3.93 10.52
C ARG A 359 19.16 -4.70 11.20
N ALA A 360 18.93 -5.25 12.40
CA ALA A 360 19.89 -6.11 13.09
C ALA A 360 20.13 -7.43 12.34
N MET A 361 19.14 -7.93 11.61
CA MET A 361 19.28 -9.05 10.66
C MET A 361 19.95 -8.63 9.33
N GLY A 362 20.35 -7.35 9.21
CA GLY A 362 21.03 -6.78 8.05
C GLY A 362 20.09 -6.41 6.90
N TYR A 363 18.77 -6.34 7.10
CA TYR A 363 17.83 -5.91 6.08
C TYR A 363 17.86 -4.39 5.89
N CYS A 364 17.55 -3.94 4.67
CA CYS A 364 17.23 -2.54 4.43
C CYS A 364 15.76 -2.29 4.77
N ALA A 365 15.43 -2.25 6.06
CA ALA A 365 14.05 -2.04 6.50
C ALA A 365 13.63 -0.56 6.34
N ILE A 366 12.40 -0.37 5.83
CA ILE A 366 11.77 0.93 5.55
C ILE A 366 10.35 0.97 6.10
N ARG A 367 9.84 2.19 6.29
CA ARG A 367 8.42 2.45 6.53
C ARG A 367 7.72 2.70 5.20
N HIS A 368 6.50 2.20 5.08
CA HIS A 368 5.52 2.65 4.11
C HIS A 368 4.39 3.33 4.87
N ASP A 369 4.39 4.66 4.84
CA ASP A 369 3.49 5.48 5.65
C ASP A 369 2.12 5.64 4.98
N PHE A 370 1.08 5.71 5.80
CA PHE A 370 -0.29 5.98 5.37
C PHE A 370 -1.03 6.72 6.48
N SER A 371 -2.07 7.47 6.13
CA SER A 371 -2.88 8.23 7.05
C SER A 371 -4.19 7.50 7.35
N HIS A 372 -4.54 7.39 8.63
CA HIS A 372 -5.81 6.85 9.09
C HIS A 372 -6.20 7.42 10.45
N ALA A 373 -7.49 7.69 10.64
CA ALA A 373 -8.05 8.22 11.89
C ALA A 373 -7.27 9.41 12.48
N GLY A 374 -6.78 10.31 11.63
CA GLY A 374 -6.01 11.49 12.02
C GLY A 374 -4.57 11.19 12.45
N GLN A 375 -4.02 10.05 12.07
CA GLN A 375 -2.65 9.66 12.45
C GLN A 375 -1.90 9.11 11.25
N THR A 376 -0.59 9.33 11.23
CA THR A 376 0.29 8.63 10.29
C THR A 376 0.69 7.29 10.90
N HIS A 377 0.36 6.19 10.23
CA HIS A 377 0.76 4.82 10.55
C HIS A 377 1.77 4.32 9.52
N SER A 378 2.52 3.27 9.87
CA SER A 378 3.50 2.69 8.96
C SER A 378 3.32 1.18 8.85
N ASN A 379 3.28 0.67 7.62
CA ASN A 379 3.67 -0.71 7.38
C ASN A 379 5.20 -0.80 7.47
N ILE A 380 5.73 -1.89 8.01
CA ILE A 380 7.18 -2.13 8.05
C ILE A 380 7.56 -3.11 6.95
N ILE A 381 8.45 -2.69 6.06
CA ILE A 381 8.83 -3.43 4.86
C ILE A 381 10.33 -3.73 4.88
N ALA A 382 10.71 -4.97 4.59
CA ALA A 382 12.11 -5.37 4.45
C ALA A 382 12.31 -6.30 3.25
N ASP A 383 13.29 -5.96 2.41
CA ASP A 383 13.61 -6.74 1.21
C ASP A 383 14.84 -7.60 1.40
N LEU A 384 14.73 -8.88 1.02
CA LEU A 384 15.83 -9.73 0.61
C LEU A 384 15.94 -9.68 -0.93
N PRO A 385 16.84 -8.84 -1.49
CA PRO A 385 16.88 -8.62 -2.93
C PRO A 385 17.26 -9.91 -3.67
N GLY A 386 16.47 -10.24 -4.69
CA GLY A 386 16.74 -11.35 -5.60
C GLY A 386 17.92 -11.03 -6.51
N THR A 387 18.57 -12.08 -7.00
CA THR A 387 19.68 -11.95 -7.95
C THR A 387 19.21 -11.64 -9.37
N GLY A 388 17.96 -11.98 -9.73
CA GLY A 388 17.48 -11.85 -11.11
C GLY A 388 18.32 -12.65 -12.10
N HIS A 389 18.27 -12.23 -13.37
CA HIS A 389 19.03 -12.80 -14.47
C HIS A 389 20.20 -11.91 -14.89
N LEU A 390 20.05 -10.59 -14.71
CA LEU A 390 21.10 -9.60 -14.98
C LEU A 390 21.33 -8.73 -13.73
N ARG A 391 22.55 -8.26 -13.55
CA ARG A 391 22.90 -7.26 -12.52
C ARG A 391 23.66 -6.10 -13.14
N ILE A 392 23.58 -4.93 -12.51
CA ILE A 392 24.47 -3.81 -12.83
C ILE A 392 25.87 -4.24 -12.45
N ARG A 393 26.84 -4.04 -13.35
CA ARG A 393 28.24 -4.38 -13.10
C ARG A 393 28.75 -3.69 -11.82
N PRO A 394 29.46 -4.40 -10.92
CA PRO A 394 29.85 -3.86 -9.62
C PRO A 394 30.62 -2.53 -9.69
N GLU A 395 31.53 -2.38 -10.64
CA GLU A 395 32.34 -1.18 -10.86
C GLU A 395 31.49 0.03 -11.29
N ILE A 396 30.45 -0.20 -12.09
CA ILE A 396 29.49 0.82 -12.51
C ILE A 396 28.57 1.20 -11.35
N LEU A 397 28.06 0.21 -10.61
CA LEU A 397 27.23 0.45 -9.43
C LEU A 397 27.98 1.27 -8.38
N GLU A 398 29.26 0.98 -8.17
CA GLU A 398 30.12 1.74 -7.25
C GLU A 398 30.35 3.18 -7.72
N ARG A 399 30.59 3.38 -9.03
CA ARG A 399 30.67 4.72 -9.62
C ARG A 399 29.36 5.49 -9.45
N TYR A 400 28.22 4.85 -9.65
CA TYR A 400 26.89 5.45 -9.43
C TYR A 400 26.64 5.87 -7.99
N ARG A 401 27.01 5.03 -7.02
CA ARG A 401 26.90 5.37 -5.59
C ARG A 401 27.70 6.62 -5.24
N LYS A 402 28.88 6.80 -5.83
CA LYS A 402 29.70 8.01 -5.68
C LYS A 402 29.05 9.25 -6.29
N ILE A 403 28.35 9.11 -7.43
CA ILE A 403 27.58 10.20 -8.05
C ILE A 403 26.41 10.61 -7.13
N LEU A 404 25.64 9.64 -6.60
CA LEU A 404 24.50 9.92 -5.73
C LEU A 404 24.86 10.47 -4.35
N ALA A 405 26.08 10.19 -3.86
CA ALA A 405 26.58 10.72 -2.60
C ALA A 405 26.82 12.25 -2.63
N ARG A 406 26.71 12.91 -3.80
CA ARG A 406 26.88 14.37 -3.92
C ARG A 406 25.66 15.15 -3.36
N PRO A 407 25.86 16.31 -2.68
CA PRO A 407 24.79 17.07 -2.02
C PRO A 407 23.67 17.58 -2.95
N VAL A 408 22.51 17.86 -2.34
CA VAL A 408 21.22 18.17 -2.99
C VAL A 408 21.24 19.39 -3.93
N ILE A 409 22.10 20.37 -3.70
CA ILE A 409 22.15 21.63 -4.47
C ILE A 409 22.55 21.39 -5.94
N ASP A 410 23.23 20.28 -6.24
CA ASP A 410 23.65 19.91 -7.61
C ASP A 410 22.66 18.95 -8.31
N ARG A 411 21.48 18.69 -7.71
CA ARG A 411 20.48 17.75 -8.24
C ARG A 411 19.45 18.39 -9.19
N THR A 412 19.51 19.71 -9.40
CA THR A 412 18.49 20.51 -10.11
C THR A 412 18.70 20.68 -11.61
N ARG A 413 19.71 20.04 -12.22
CA ARG A 413 19.89 20.07 -13.67
C ARG A 413 19.66 18.72 -14.31
N LEU A 414 18.46 18.52 -14.84
CA LEU A 414 18.30 17.90 -16.16
C LEU A 414 17.12 18.56 -16.89
N PRO A 415 17.35 19.62 -17.68
CA PRO A 415 16.40 20.02 -18.71
C PRO A 415 16.26 18.87 -19.72
N GLY A 416 15.02 18.45 -19.96
CA GLY A 416 14.71 17.43 -20.96
C GLY A 416 15.11 17.84 -22.38
N ARG A 417 15.34 16.80 -23.21
CA ARG A 417 15.39 16.75 -24.69
C ARG A 417 16.73 16.65 -25.42
N ALA A 418 17.88 17.06 -24.90
CA ALA A 418 19.07 17.25 -25.76
C ALA A 418 20.02 16.03 -25.96
N LEU A 419 19.54 14.77 -25.85
CA LEU A 419 20.43 13.59 -26.00
C LEU A 419 19.83 12.43 -26.79
N ALA A 420 18.79 12.69 -27.59
CA ALA A 420 18.24 11.70 -28.52
C ALA A 420 19.22 11.31 -29.66
N ASP A 421 20.36 12.01 -29.78
CA ASP A 421 21.26 11.93 -30.93
C ASP A 421 22.50 11.03 -30.74
N LEU A 422 22.66 10.37 -29.58
CA LEU A 422 23.76 9.42 -29.37
C LEU A 422 23.32 8.00 -29.73
N ALA A 423 23.35 7.69 -31.02
CA ALA A 423 23.24 6.32 -31.52
C ALA A 423 24.44 5.49 -31.05
N TYR A 424 24.17 4.40 -30.33
CA TYR A 424 25.18 3.46 -29.84
C TYR A 424 25.17 2.21 -30.73
N GLY A 425 25.93 2.29 -31.82
CA GLY A 425 26.47 1.09 -32.47
C GLY A 425 27.84 0.77 -31.86
N ASP A 426 28.03 -0.47 -31.43
CA ASP A 426 29.34 -1.10 -31.18
C ASP A 426 30.28 -0.43 -30.16
N ALA A 427 29.79 0.03 -29.01
CA ALA A 427 30.67 0.46 -27.92
C ALA A 427 31.14 -0.74 -27.08
N ASP A 428 32.46 -0.96 -27.03
CA ASP A 428 33.11 -1.94 -26.16
C ASP A 428 33.10 -1.53 -24.67
N ALA A 429 33.41 -2.46 -23.76
CA ALA A 429 33.41 -2.20 -22.32
C ALA A 429 34.34 -1.04 -21.90
N ALA A 430 35.39 -0.76 -22.69
CA ALA A 430 36.33 0.34 -22.47
C ALA A 430 35.71 1.71 -22.75
N ALA A 431 34.85 1.84 -23.77
CA ALA A 431 34.11 3.07 -24.06
C ALA A 431 33.12 3.45 -22.94
N LEU A 432 32.69 2.48 -22.12
CA LEU A 432 31.74 2.71 -21.03
C LEU A 432 32.38 3.31 -19.77
N GLU A 433 33.62 2.93 -19.45
CA GLU A 433 34.40 3.57 -18.38
C GLU A 433 34.61 5.07 -18.67
N ALA A 434 34.71 5.43 -19.95
CA ALA A 434 34.89 6.80 -20.41
C ALA A 434 33.58 7.63 -20.49
N LEU A 435 32.40 7.03 -20.23
CA LEU A 435 31.14 7.79 -20.25
C LEU A 435 31.17 8.95 -19.26
N PRO A 436 30.65 10.14 -19.61
CA PRO A 436 30.43 11.20 -18.63
C PRO A 436 29.46 10.75 -17.51
N ASP A 437 29.69 11.21 -16.27
CA ASP A 437 28.85 10.86 -15.10
C ASP A 437 27.36 11.13 -15.35
N GLU A 438 27.03 12.18 -16.10
CA GLU A 438 25.66 12.56 -16.45
C GLU A 438 24.97 11.53 -17.35
N VAL A 439 25.70 10.99 -18.35
CA VAL A 439 25.17 9.97 -19.27
C VAL A 439 24.99 8.65 -18.51
N LEU A 440 25.98 8.27 -17.70
CA LEU A 440 25.89 7.07 -16.87
C LEU A 440 24.72 7.14 -15.90
N ARG A 441 24.54 8.29 -15.23
CA ARG A 441 23.44 8.53 -14.31
C ARG A 441 22.09 8.35 -15.00
N ARG A 442 21.87 8.98 -16.15
CA ARG A 442 20.61 8.86 -16.90
C ARG A 442 20.32 7.41 -17.29
N LYS A 443 21.33 6.66 -17.76
CA LYS A 443 21.17 5.24 -18.13
C LYS A 443 20.83 4.35 -16.94
N LEU A 444 21.42 4.63 -15.78
CA LEU A 444 21.06 3.92 -14.55
C LEU A 444 19.67 4.30 -14.07
N GLU A 445 19.27 5.56 -14.20
CA GLU A 445 17.89 5.99 -13.94
C GLU A 445 16.90 5.28 -14.90
N GLU A 446 17.22 5.11 -16.18
CA GLU A 446 16.41 4.31 -17.14
C GLU A 446 16.25 2.85 -16.66
N ILE A 447 17.31 2.23 -16.13
CA ILE A 447 17.27 0.87 -15.56
C ILE A 447 16.49 0.83 -14.22
N LEU A 448 16.58 1.89 -13.41
CA LEU A 448 15.90 1.99 -12.11
C LEU A 448 14.41 2.31 -12.26
N VAL A 449 14.01 2.98 -13.33
CA VAL A 449 12.61 3.19 -13.74
C VAL A 449 11.89 1.86 -13.99
N LEU A 450 12.62 0.76 -14.26
CA LEU A 450 12.06 -0.59 -14.35
C LEU A 450 11.73 -1.20 -12.97
N ARG A 451 12.20 -0.58 -11.87
CA ARG A 451 11.99 -1.02 -10.49
C ARG A 451 11.50 0.12 -9.60
N PRO A 452 10.39 0.78 -9.96
CA PRO A 452 9.85 1.90 -9.18
C PRO A 452 9.31 1.44 -7.81
N TRP A 453 9.05 0.14 -7.66
CA TRP A 453 8.60 -0.52 -6.42
C TRP A 453 9.71 -0.78 -5.39
N TYR A 454 10.97 -0.43 -5.70
CA TYR A 454 12.12 -0.59 -4.82
C TYR A 454 12.74 0.77 -4.45
N PRO A 455 13.12 1.02 -3.18
CA PRO A 455 13.67 2.31 -2.72
C PRO A 455 15.14 2.49 -3.13
N TRP A 456 15.44 2.51 -4.43
CA TRP A 456 16.80 2.52 -4.96
C TRP A 456 17.62 3.77 -4.62
N TRP A 457 16.97 4.88 -4.22
CA TRP A 457 17.65 6.09 -3.76
C TRP A 457 18.27 5.93 -2.36
N LYS A 458 17.93 4.87 -1.61
CA LYS A 458 18.55 4.57 -0.32
C LYS A 458 19.86 3.82 -0.57
N LEU A 459 21.00 4.50 -0.47
CA LEU A 459 22.33 3.90 -0.74
C LEU A 459 22.63 2.61 0.05
N ARG A 460 22.06 2.48 1.26
CA ARG A 460 22.18 1.27 2.11
C ARG A 460 21.35 0.08 1.63
N CYS A 461 20.40 0.29 0.72
CA CYS A 461 19.50 -0.72 0.18
C CYS A 461 20.12 -1.39 -1.06
N PRO A 462 20.40 -2.71 -1.03
CA PRO A 462 20.91 -3.41 -2.20
C PRO A 462 19.81 -3.58 -3.25
N SER A 463 19.99 -3.02 -4.45
CA SER A 463 19.01 -3.17 -5.53
C SER A 463 18.83 -4.65 -5.93
N PRO A 464 17.59 -5.12 -6.15
CA PRO A 464 17.35 -6.45 -6.70
C PRO A 464 17.86 -6.53 -8.14
N GLY A 465 18.25 -7.72 -8.61
CA GLY A 465 18.64 -7.93 -10.00
C GLY A 465 17.48 -7.73 -10.99
N ILE A 466 17.80 -7.58 -12.27
CA ILE A 466 16.80 -7.43 -13.33
C ILE A 466 16.21 -8.81 -13.63
N GLY A 467 14.88 -8.87 -13.77
CA GLY A 467 14.11 -10.11 -13.84
C GLY A 467 13.88 -10.78 -12.48
N ALA A 468 14.19 -10.11 -11.36
CA ALA A 468 13.81 -10.57 -10.04
C ALA A 468 12.37 -10.13 -9.72
N ASP A 469 11.39 -11.02 -9.92
CA ASP A 469 10.04 -10.81 -9.42
C ASP A 469 9.98 -10.70 -7.89
N LEU A 470 8.84 -10.24 -7.38
CA LEU A 470 8.57 -10.03 -5.97
C LEU A 470 7.72 -11.16 -5.38
N VAL A 471 8.21 -11.79 -4.31
CA VAL A 471 7.45 -12.70 -3.44
C VAL A 471 7.21 -11.99 -2.13
N VAL A 472 5.95 -11.71 -1.80
CA VAL A 472 5.56 -11.03 -0.57
C VAL A 472 5.26 -12.08 0.50
N VAL A 473 5.81 -11.91 1.69
CA VAL A 473 5.51 -12.68 2.89
C VAL A 473 5.13 -11.68 3.97
N GLY A 474 3.94 -11.77 4.53
CA GLY A 474 3.52 -10.80 5.54
C GLY A 474 2.36 -11.24 6.40
N GLY A 475 2.00 -10.36 7.32
CA GLY A 475 0.87 -10.48 8.24
C GLY A 475 0.67 -9.11 8.88
N HIS A 476 -0.48 -8.87 9.49
CA HIS A 476 -0.64 -7.65 10.26
C HIS A 476 0.03 -7.79 11.63
N PHE A 477 0.47 -6.67 12.18
CA PHE A 477 1.14 -6.64 13.47
C PHE A 477 0.34 -5.89 14.54
N ASP A 478 -0.65 -5.09 14.12
CA ASP A 478 -1.62 -4.52 15.04
C ASP A 478 -2.49 -5.60 15.66
N SER A 479 -3.32 -5.18 16.61
CA SER A 479 -4.09 -6.07 17.47
C SER A 479 -5.34 -5.36 17.92
N THR A 480 -6.43 -6.10 18.10
CA THR A 480 -7.65 -5.56 18.70
C THR A 480 -8.08 -6.26 19.97
N ALA A 481 -8.90 -5.54 20.74
CA ALA A 481 -9.81 -6.11 21.73
C ALA A 481 -11.18 -5.40 21.64
N GLY A 482 -11.57 -4.95 20.43
CA GLY A 482 -12.84 -4.24 20.16
C GLY A 482 -14.09 -5.00 20.64
N PHE A 483 -13.94 -6.31 20.74
CA PHE A 483 -14.85 -7.28 21.33
C PHE A 483 -15.11 -7.14 22.84
N ALA A 484 -14.23 -6.48 23.60
CA ALA A 484 -14.38 -6.37 25.04
C ALA A 484 -15.36 -5.23 25.40
N PRO A 485 -16.38 -5.46 26.25
CA PRO A 485 -17.33 -4.42 26.63
C PRO A 485 -16.63 -3.21 27.25
N GLY A 486 -16.86 -2.03 26.68
CA GLY A 486 -16.28 -0.77 27.16
C GLY A 486 -14.82 -0.55 26.74
N TYR A 487 -14.27 -1.38 25.83
CA TYR A 487 -12.92 -1.23 25.32
C TYR A 487 -12.66 0.14 24.69
N SER A 488 -11.53 0.73 25.05
CA SER A 488 -10.99 1.96 24.50
C SER A 488 -9.61 1.66 23.89
N ALA A 489 -9.58 1.49 22.57
CA ALA A 489 -8.37 1.26 21.78
C ALA A 489 -7.12 2.09 22.16
N PRO A 490 -7.23 3.39 22.49
CA PRO A 490 -6.07 4.20 22.87
C PRO A 490 -5.49 3.91 24.26
N ARG A 491 -6.17 3.14 25.12
CA ARG A 491 -5.85 3.01 26.55
C ARG A 491 -5.85 1.57 27.07
N ASP A 492 -6.70 0.73 26.51
CA ASP A 492 -6.97 -0.59 27.05
C ASP A 492 -6.07 -1.66 26.41
N PRO A 493 -5.81 -2.76 27.15
CA PRO A 493 -4.96 -3.84 26.65
C PRO A 493 -5.60 -4.59 25.48
N ALA A 494 -4.81 -4.77 24.43
CA ALA A 494 -5.08 -5.68 23.33
C ALA A 494 -3.76 -6.39 22.98
N PRO A 495 -3.37 -7.43 23.72
CA PRO A 495 -2.09 -8.10 23.49
C PRO A 495 -2.07 -8.88 22.17
N GLY A 496 -3.24 -9.21 21.57
CA GLY A 496 -3.36 -9.82 20.24
C GLY A 496 -2.39 -10.98 20.02
N ARG A 497 -2.38 -11.96 20.93
CA ARG A 497 -1.32 -13.00 20.92
C ARG A 497 -1.46 -13.92 19.73
N ASP A 498 -2.68 -14.38 19.45
CA ASP A 498 -2.93 -15.15 18.25
C ASP A 498 -3.18 -14.24 17.05
N ASP A 499 -4.05 -13.24 17.23
CA ASP A 499 -4.47 -12.24 16.26
C ASP A 499 -3.79 -10.87 16.52
N ASN A 500 -2.68 -10.53 15.87
CA ASN A 500 -1.87 -11.40 15.02
C ASN A 500 -0.40 -11.49 15.44
N GLY A 501 -0.16 -11.59 16.74
CA GLY A 501 1.16 -11.82 17.32
C GLY A 501 1.82 -13.11 16.80
N SER A 502 1.02 -14.13 16.50
CA SER A 502 1.46 -15.41 15.96
C SER A 502 2.00 -15.26 14.52
N GLY A 503 1.28 -14.58 13.63
CA GLY A 503 1.72 -14.29 12.28
C GLY A 503 2.93 -13.36 12.25
N LEU A 504 2.94 -12.30 13.06
CA LEU A 504 4.10 -11.41 13.23
C LEU A 504 5.37 -12.20 13.56
N ALA A 505 5.32 -13.06 14.58
CA ALA A 505 6.47 -13.87 15.00
C ALA A 505 6.92 -14.86 13.91
N ALA A 506 5.99 -15.38 13.11
CA ALA A 506 6.31 -16.23 11.98
C ALA A 506 7.02 -15.47 10.84
N VAL A 507 6.57 -14.28 10.49
CA VAL A 507 7.22 -13.43 9.48
C VAL A 507 8.64 -13.06 9.92
N LEU A 508 8.85 -12.71 11.20
CA LEU A 508 10.20 -12.48 11.75
C LEU A 508 11.07 -13.74 11.69
N SER A 509 10.50 -14.90 12.00
CA SER A 509 11.19 -16.19 11.91
C SER A 509 11.65 -16.51 10.48
N LEU A 510 10.78 -16.27 9.50
CA LEU A 510 11.10 -16.41 8.08
C LEU A 510 12.17 -15.41 7.64
N ALA A 511 12.08 -14.14 8.03
CA ALA A 511 13.11 -13.14 7.75
C ALA A 511 14.48 -13.60 8.28
N ARG A 512 14.54 -14.04 9.54
CA ARG A 512 15.79 -14.53 10.14
C ARG A 512 16.37 -15.76 9.42
N TYR A 513 15.53 -16.70 9.02
CA TYR A 513 15.95 -17.87 8.24
C TYR A 513 16.48 -17.47 6.86
N PHE A 514 15.74 -16.62 6.14
CA PHE A 514 16.09 -16.22 4.79
C PHE A 514 17.30 -15.27 4.72
N ALA A 515 17.70 -14.62 5.83
CA ALA A 515 18.91 -13.81 5.88
C ALA A 515 20.17 -14.58 5.44
N ALA A 516 20.24 -15.89 5.71
CA ALA A 516 21.34 -16.77 5.27
C ALA A 516 21.39 -17.02 3.74
N PHE A 517 20.32 -16.64 3.02
CA PHE A 517 20.15 -16.83 1.57
C PHE A 517 20.41 -15.56 0.76
N ARG A 518 20.93 -14.49 1.38
CA ARG A 518 21.27 -13.23 0.72
C ARG A 518 22.16 -13.45 -0.51
N GLY A 519 21.71 -12.92 -1.65
CA GLY A 519 22.42 -13.05 -2.94
C GLY A 519 22.37 -14.45 -3.55
N LYS A 520 21.50 -15.35 -3.07
CA LYS A 520 21.39 -16.74 -3.55
C LYS A 520 20.05 -17.07 -4.20
N LEU A 521 19.03 -16.23 -4.00
CA LEU A 521 17.68 -16.45 -4.53
C LEU A 521 17.49 -15.72 -5.86
N THR A 522 16.67 -16.27 -6.75
CA THR A 522 16.30 -15.61 -8.01
C THR A 522 15.47 -14.36 -7.75
N HIS A 523 14.39 -14.55 -7.01
CA HIS A 523 13.35 -13.57 -6.77
C HIS A 523 13.61 -12.83 -5.46
N THR A 524 13.08 -11.62 -5.39
CA THR A 524 13.11 -10.81 -4.18
C THR A 524 12.07 -11.33 -3.22
N ILE A 525 12.46 -11.61 -1.97
CA ILE A 525 11.50 -11.86 -0.90
C ILE A 525 11.30 -10.55 -0.15
N ARG A 526 10.06 -10.11 -0.04
CA ARG A 526 9.69 -8.92 0.72
C ARG A 526 8.87 -9.32 1.93
N PHE A 527 9.39 -8.98 3.11
CA PHE A 527 8.71 -9.15 4.38
C PHE A 527 7.88 -7.90 4.67
N CYS A 528 6.59 -8.08 4.91
CA CYS A 528 5.64 -7.00 5.20
C CYS A 528 4.97 -7.22 6.56
N PHE A 529 5.00 -6.19 7.39
CA PHE A 529 4.21 -6.13 8.63
C PHE A 529 3.17 -5.03 8.44
N PHE A 530 1.92 -5.41 8.21
CA PHE A 530 0.83 -4.48 7.95
C PHE A 530 0.29 -3.90 9.25
N ASN A 531 -0.07 -2.62 9.24
CA ASN A 531 -0.71 -1.94 10.37
C ASN A 531 -2.18 -1.64 10.04
N ALA A 532 -3.00 -1.42 11.06
CA ALA A 532 -4.42 -1.08 10.94
C ALA A 532 -5.21 -2.07 10.04
N GLU A 533 -4.95 -3.36 10.21
CA GLU A 533 -5.78 -4.41 9.60
C GLU A 533 -7.16 -4.44 10.29
N GLU A 534 -7.13 -4.35 11.62
CA GLU A 534 -8.28 -4.40 12.53
C GLU A 534 -9.24 -3.21 12.34
N SER A 535 -8.73 -2.13 11.74
CA SER A 535 -9.48 -0.92 11.38
C SER A 535 -10.02 -0.95 9.94
N GLY A 536 -9.92 -2.10 9.27
CA GLY A 536 -10.53 -2.38 7.98
C GLY A 536 -9.57 -2.49 6.80
N LEU A 537 -8.50 -3.27 6.99
CA LEU A 537 -7.46 -3.58 6.00
C LEU A 537 -6.69 -2.34 5.51
N VAL A 538 -6.57 -1.30 6.33
CA VAL A 538 -6.13 0.03 5.88
C VAL A 538 -4.70 -0.01 5.35
N GLY A 539 -3.77 -0.56 6.12
CA GLY A 539 -2.36 -0.60 5.75
C GLY A 539 -2.10 -1.49 4.54
N SER A 540 -2.76 -2.65 4.45
CA SER A 540 -2.59 -3.58 3.33
C SER A 540 -3.22 -3.04 2.03
N LYS A 541 -4.40 -2.41 2.09
CA LYS A 541 -5.02 -1.74 0.93
C LYS A 541 -4.17 -0.57 0.42
N ALA A 542 -3.67 0.28 1.31
CA ALA A 542 -2.76 1.36 0.96
C ALA A 542 -1.52 0.83 0.21
N TYR A 543 -0.92 -0.25 0.72
CA TYR A 543 0.27 -0.84 0.14
C TYR A 543 0.02 -1.57 -1.19
N ALA A 544 -1.07 -2.33 -1.28
CA ALA A 544 -1.47 -3.02 -2.50
C ALA A 544 -1.75 -2.03 -3.64
N SER A 545 -2.47 -0.94 -3.34
CA SER A 545 -2.72 0.15 -4.30
C SER A 545 -1.42 0.80 -4.75
N HIS A 546 -0.49 1.07 -3.83
CA HIS A 546 0.82 1.60 -4.17
C HIS A 546 1.57 0.66 -5.13
N LEU A 547 1.70 -0.63 -4.81
CA LEU A 547 2.38 -1.61 -5.67
C LEU A 547 1.74 -1.75 -7.05
N LYS A 548 0.40 -1.70 -7.13
CA LYS A 548 -0.33 -1.71 -8.42
C LYS A 548 -0.05 -0.43 -9.23
N SER A 549 -0.01 0.73 -8.57
CA SER A 549 0.24 2.02 -9.24
C SER A 549 1.61 2.08 -9.93
N VAL A 550 2.60 1.39 -9.35
CA VAL A 550 3.98 1.32 -9.86
C VAL A 550 4.27 0.03 -10.63
N ASN A 551 3.24 -0.77 -10.95
CA ASN A 551 3.36 -2.05 -11.68
C ASN A 551 4.41 -3.00 -11.08
N ALA A 552 4.39 -3.20 -9.76
CA ALA A 552 5.29 -4.12 -9.10
C ALA A 552 5.09 -5.57 -9.61
N PRO A 553 6.16 -6.33 -9.90
CA PRO A 553 6.08 -7.68 -10.47
C PRO A 553 5.80 -8.72 -9.38
N ILE A 554 4.59 -8.71 -8.80
CA ILE A 554 4.21 -9.63 -7.72
C ILE A 554 3.98 -11.02 -8.30
N ARG A 555 4.83 -11.98 -7.93
CA ARG A 555 4.73 -13.39 -8.34
C ARG A 555 3.93 -14.25 -7.37
N ALA A 556 4.02 -13.94 -6.08
CA ALA A 556 3.32 -14.68 -5.03
C ALA A 556 3.15 -13.81 -3.78
N VAL A 557 2.08 -14.08 -3.02
CA VAL A 557 1.82 -13.48 -1.71
C VAL A 557 1.51 -14.61 -0.73
N PHE A 558 2.23 -14.63 0.39
CA PHE A 558 1.95 -15.47 1.54
C PHE A 558 1.55 -14.56 2.70
N CYS A 559 0.32 -14.70 3.17
CA CYS A 559 -0.18 -13.96 4.33
C CYS A 559 -0.33 -14.92 5.51
N THR A 560 0.24 -14.55 6.66
CA THR A 560 0.10 -15.27 7.93
C THR A 560 -0.94 -14.57 8.78
N ASP A 561 -1.89 -15.34 9.29
CA ASP A 561 -2.90 -14.84 10.20
C ASP A 561 -3.35 -15.93 11.17
N MET A 562 -3.53 -15.56 12.44
CA MET A 562 -4.02 -16.44 13.52
C MET A 562 -3.48 -17.89 13.48
N MET A 563 -2.16 -18.03 13.55
CA MET A 563 -1.47 -19.32 13.34
C MET A 563 -1.20 -20.12 14.62
N GLY A 564 -1.57 -19.59 15.78
CA GLY A 564 -1.25 -20.15 17.10
C GLY A 564 -2.43 -20.75 17.87
N TYR A 565 -3.67 -20.48 17.47
CA TYR A 565 -4.86 -20.98 18.16
C TYR A 565 -5.17 -22.43 17.82
N ASN A 566 -5.42 -23.24 18.86
CA ASN A 566 -5.68 -24.68 18.73
C ASN A 566 -6.51 -25.18 19.92
N SER A 567 -7.74 -24.68 20.06
CA SER A 567 -8.60 -25.00 21.21
C SER A 567 -9.11 -26.43 21.24
N ASP A 568 -9.18 -27.10 20.09
CA ASP A 568 -9.65 -28.49 19.98
C ASP A 568 -8.51 -29.52 19.99
N GLY A 569 -7.26 -29.05 19.99
CA GLY A 569 -6.06 -29.88 20.06
C GLY A 569 -5.72 -30.63 18.77
N ASN A 570 -6.43 -30.38 17.67
CA ASN A 570 -6.28 -31.13 16.41
C ASN A 570 -4.96 -30.79 15.67
N ARG A 571 -4.34 -29.64 15.98
CA ARG A 571 -3.11 -29.13 15.33
C ARG A 571 -3.23 -29.02 13.81
N ILE A 572 -4.42 -28.74 13.30
CA ILE A 572 -4.68 -28.48 11.89
C ILE A 572 -4.23 -27.05 11.59
N PHE A 573 -3.52 -26.91 10.46
CA PHE A 573 -3.15 -25.61 9.90
C PHE A 573 -4.01 -25.35 8.67
N GLU A 574 -4.76 -24.26 8.67
CA GLU A 574 -5.60 -23.89 7.53
C GLU A 574 -4.77 -23.14 6.49
N LEU A 575 -4.90 -23.57 5.23
CA LEU A 575 -4.30 -22.87 4.10
C LEU A 575 -5.42 -22.33 3.21
N HIS A 576 -5.57 -21.02 3.25
CA HIS A 576 -6.56 -20.30 2.46
C HIS A 576 -5.96 -19.96 1.10
N ALA A 577 -6.57 -20.47 0.04
CA ALA A 577 -6.11 -20.24 -1.32
C ALA A 577 -7.30 -20.17 -2.27
N GLY A 578 -7.26 -19.19 -3.16
CA GLY A 578 -8.37 -18.91 -4.06
C GLY A 578 -8.98 -17.55 -3.74
N TYR A 579 -9.18 -16.77 -4.79
CA TYR A 579 -10.01 -15.57 -4.74
C TYR A 579 -11.27 -15.86 -5.54
N THR A 580 -12.32 -15.07 -5.35
CA THR A 580 -13.57 -15.22 -6.12
C THR A 580 -13.35 -15.01 -7.61
N ASP A 581 -12.32 -14.24 -8.00
CA ASP A 581 -11.86 -14.11 -9.39
C ASP A 581 -11.07 -15.35 -9.86
N PRO A 582 -11.54 -16.08 -10.89
CA PRO A 582 -10.83 -17.21 -11.47
C PRO A 582 -9.38 -16.90 -11.88
N ALA A 583 -9.10 -15.68 -12.37
CA ALA A 583 -7.76 -15.29 -12.81
C ALA A 583 -6.73 -15.31 -11.66
N ILE A 584 -7.17 -15.02 -10.44
CA ILE A 584 -6.33 -15.06 -9.24
C ILE A 584 -6.36 -16.45 -8.60
N ARG A 585 -7.53 -17.09 -8.57
CA ARG A 585 -7.69 -18.45 -8.03
C ARG A 585 -6.79 -19.45 -8.72
N ASP A 586 -6.76 -19.44 -10.05
CA ASP A 586 -6.06 -20.46 -10.85
C ASP A 586 -4.53 -20.32 -10.71
N LEU A 587 -4.02 -19.14 -10.34
CA LEU A 587 -2.62 -18.92 -9.95
C LEU A 587 -2.32 -19.32 -8.50
N SER A 588 -3.29 -19.13 -7.59
CA SER A 588 -3.11 -19.33 -6.14
C SER A 588 -3.20 -20.80 -5.72
N VAL A 589 -4.14 -21.57 -6.29
CA VAL A 589 -4.38 -22.97 -5.90
C VAL A 589 -3.14 -23.86 -6.12
N PRO A 590 -2.41 -23.79 -7.25
CA PRO A 590 -1.18 -24.57 -7.42
C PRO A 590 -0.09 -24.23 -6.40
N LEU A 591 0.01 -22.96 -5.99
CA LEU A 591 0.95 -22.52 -4.96
C LEU A 591 0.60 -23.15 -3.61
N ALA A 592 -0.68 -23.12 -3.24
CA ALA A 592 -1.17 -23.69 -1.99
C ALA A 592 -0.95 -25.20 -1.91
N THR A 593 -1.24 -25.93 -2.99
CA THR A 593 -0.95 -27.38 -3.08
C THR A 593 0.53 -27.68 -2.84
N ARG A 594 1.45 -26.84 -3.33
CA ARG A 594 2.90 -27.00 -3.09
C ARG A 594 3.27 -26.76 -1.62
N VAL A 595 2.67 -25.76 -0.98
CA VAL A 595 2.88 -25.51 0.46
C VAL A 595 2.36 -26.68 1.29
N ALA A 596 1.14 -27.15 1.02
CA ALA A 596 0.55 -28.30 1.71
C ALA A 596 1.41 -29.56 1.55
N ALA A 597 1.89 -29.85 0.34
CA ALA A 597 2.78 -30.98 0.09
C ALA A 597 4.13 -30.85 0.83
N ALA A 598 4.68 -29.63 0.93
CA ALA A 598 5.91 -29.38 1.67
C ALA A 598 5.73 -29.49 3.19
N ALA A 599 4.54 -29.14 3.72
CA ALA A 599 4.22 -29.29 5.13
C ALA A 599 3.95 -30.75 5.55
N ALA A 600 3.50 -31.59 4.61
CA ALA A 600 3.23 -33.01 4.83
C ALA A 600 4.49 -33.92 4.73
N ALA A 601 5.59 -33.41 4.19
CA ALA A 601 6.85 -34.13 3.96
C ALA A 601 7.88 -33.86 5.06
#